data_AF-A0A5E4J6G6-F1
#
_entry.id   AF-A0A5E4J6G6-F1
#
_cell.length_a   1.000
_cell.length_b   1.000
_cell.length_c   1.000
_cell.angle_alpha   90.00
_cell.angle_beta   90.00
_cell.angle_gamma   90.00
#
_symmetry.space_group_name_H-M   'P 1'
#
loop_
_entity.id
_entity.type
_entity.pdbx_description
1 polymer ?
#
loop_
_entity_poly.entity_id
_entity_poly.type
_entity_poly.pdbx_seq_one_letter_code
_entity_poly.pdbx_strand_id
1 'polypeptide(L)'
;METMKKLILIPLLLIIQASAFDMSGTIVSVNSATSLTVNDKTINLDGVDTSGLNRCQMSYLMNDLGSWLPGKDVLVQGNYVYFDLVGSYNSVSINEQIQNEIRHIKTDLVDYCCTFCERY
;
A
#
# COMPACT_ATOMS: atom_id res chain seq x y z
N MET A 1 4.07 -44.62 -29.68
CA MET A 1 4.39 -44.23 -28.30
C MET A 1 4.97 -42.82 -28.37
N GLU A 2 4.09 -41.83 -28.39
CA GLU A 2 4.46 -40.42 -28.56
C GLU A 2 4.44 -39.77 -27.18
N THR A 3 5.60 -39.31 -26.75
CA THR A 3 5.90 -38.91 -25.38
C THR A 3 5.18 -37.61 -25.03
N MET A 4 4.44 -37.65 -23.91
CA MET A 4 3.86 -36.50 -23.23
C MET A 4 4.88 -35.37 -23.05
N LYS A 5 4.79 -34.31 -23.85
CA LYS A 5 5.47 -33.01 -23.65
C LYS A 5 4.44 -31.90 -23.46
N LYS A 6 3.66 -31.98 -22.37
CA LYS A 6 2.83 -30.86 -21.90
C LYS A 6 2.81 -30.89 -20.39
N LEU A 7 3.86 -30.43 -19.72
CA LEU A 7 3.75 -29.94 -18.32
C LEU A 7 5.04 -29.28 -17.77
N ILE A 8 5.60 -28.27 -18.44
CA ILE A 8 6.62 -27.41 -17.78
C ILE A 8 6.46 -25.95 -18.22
N LEU A 9 5.26 -25.38 -18.05
CA LEU A 9 5.07 -23.93 -18.26
C LEU A 9 4.59 -23.20 -17.00
N ILE A 10 4.10 -23.93 -16.00
CA ILE A 10 3.54 -23.37 -14.77
C ILE A 10 4.62 -22.98 -13.72
N PRO A 11 5.75 -23.72 -13.54
CA PRO A 11 6.74 -23.33 -12.53
C PRO A 11 7.54 -22.07 -12.88
N LEU A 12 7.70 -21.77 -14.17
CA LEU A 12 8.58 -20.68 -14.62
C LEU A 12 7.97 -19.29 -14.40
N LEU A 13 6.65 -19.15 -14.57
CA LEU A 13 5.92 -17.90 -14.35
C LEU A 13 5.97 -17.44 -12.88
N LEU A 14 5.89 -18.38 -11.94
CA LEU A 14 5.97 -18.09 -10.50
C LEU A 14 7.38 -17.63 -10.08
N ILE A 15 8.43 -18.19 -10.69
CA ILE A 15 9.82 -17.83 -10.40
C ILE A 15 10.16 -16.43 -10.94
N ILE A 16 9.58 -16.01 -12.07
CA ILE A 16 9.81 -14.67 -12.66
C ILE A 16 9.18 -13.58 -11.78
N GLN A 17 8.00 -13.80 -11.22
CA GLN A 17 7.33 -12.81 -10.38
C GLN A 17 8.09 -12.54 -9.07
N ALA A 18 8.68 -13.57 -8.46
CA ALA A 18 9.51 -13.40 -7.26
C ALA A 18 10.78 -12.56 -7.50
N SER A 19 11.25 -12.45 -8.75
CA SER A 19 12.43 -11.61 -9.09
C SER A 19 12.12 -10.11 -9.22
N ALA A 20 10.84 -9.73 -9.29
CA ALA A 20 10.42 -8.34 -9.47
C ALA A 20 10.32 -7.56 -8.14
N PHE A 21 10.27 -8.27 -7.02
CA PHE A 21 10.08 -7.69 -5.68
C PHE A 21 11.33 -7.91 -4.82
N ASP A 22 11.73 -6.87 -4.11
CA ASP A 22 12.90 -6.89 -3.24
C ASP A 22 12.62 -7.65 -1.95
N MET A 23 11.37 -7.61 -1.47
CA MET A 23 10.93 -8.38 -0.31
C MET A 23 9.40 -8.58 -0.28
N SER A 24 8.99 -9.55 0.53
CA SER A 24 7.60 -9.72 0.99
C SER A 24 7.53 -9.61 2.51
N GLY A 25 6.33 -9.33 3.03
CA GLY A 25 6.10 -9.30 4.47
C GLY A 25 4.70 -8.80 4.82
N THR A 26 4.49 -8.58 6.11
CA THR A 26 3.20 -8.08 6.63
C THR A 26 3.38 -6.65 7.12
N ILE A 27 2.45 -5.75 6.81
CA ILE A 27 2.45 -4.41 7.38
C ILE A 27 2.19 -4.51 8.88
N VAL A 28 3.15 -4.05 9.69
CA VAL A 28 3.04 -4.03 11.16
C VAL A 28 2.44 -2.71 11.64
N SER A 29 2.83 -1.59 11.02
CA SER A 29 2.35 -0.27 11.41
C SER A 29 2.38 0.73 10.27
N VAL A 30 1.50 1.74 10.36
CA VAL A 30 1.57 2.97 9.56
C VAL A 30 2.28 4.02 10.41
N ASN A 31 3.46 4.48 9.99
CA ASN A 31 4.26 5.46 10.74
C ASN A 31 3.85 6.89 10.36
N SER A 32 3.56 7.10 9.08
CA SER A 32 3.00 8.32 8.51
C SER A 32 2.25 7.97 7.21
N ALA A 33 1.56 8.92 6.60
CA ALA A 33 0.95 8.70 5.29
C ALA A 33 1.99 8.37 4.19
N THR A 34 3.27 8.68 4.42
CA THR A 34 4.37 8.42 3.49
C THR A 34 5.32 7.33 3.98
N SER A 35 4.98 6.59 5.04
CA SER A 35 5.89 5.60 5.63
C SER A 35 5.15 4.48 6.35
N LEU A 36 5.53 3.24 6.03
CA LEU A 36 4.98 2.01 6.61
C LEU A 36 6.10 1.16 7.19
N THR A 37 5.81 0.35 8.20
CA THR A 37 6.70 -0.73 8.65
C THR A 37 6.17 -2.05 8.13
N VAL A 38 6.98 -2.75 7.34
CA VAL A 38 6.72 -4.11 6.85
C VAL A 38 7.69 -5.06 7.54
N ASN A 39 7.16 -6.02 8.30
CA ASN A 39 7.90 -6.81 9.28
C ASN A 39 8.68 -5.89 10.25
N ASP A 40 10.00 -5.81 10.10
CA ASP A 40 10.94 -5.01 10.90
C ASP A 40 11.58 -3.86 10.10
N LYS A 41 11.16 -3.65 8.83
CA LYS A 41 11.72 -2.63 7.94
C LYS A 41 10.74 -1.50 7.68
N THR A 42 11.23 -0.28 7.85
CA THR A 42 10.51 0.93 7.43
C THR A 42 10.69 1.16 5.94
N ILE A 43 9.57 1.29 5.22
CA ILE A 43 9.51 1.64 3.81
C ILE A 43 8.98 3.07 3.70
N ASN A 44 9.75 3.95 3.06
CA ASN A 44 9.31 5.30 2.73
C ASN A 44 8.63 5.24 1.36
N LEU A 45 7.38 5.71 1.29
CA LEU A 45 6.53 5.56 0.11
C LEU A 45 6.79 6.69 -0.88
N ASP A 46 7.25 6.34 -2.08
CA ASP A 46 7.40 7.30 -3.18
C ASP A 46 6.05 7.69 -3.77
N GLY A 47 5.96 8.90 -4.31
CA GLY A 47 4.75 9.39 -5.02
C GLY A 47 3.58 9.78 -4.12
N VAL A 48 3.74 9.70 -2.80
CA VAL A 48 2.75 10.19 -1.83
C VAL A 48 3.11 11.62 -1.39
N ASP A 49 2.28 12.58 -1.81
CA ASP A 49 2.37 13.99 -1.47
C ASP A 49 1.21 14.42 -0.56
N THR A 50 1.55 14.61 0.71
CA THR A 50 0.63 15.07 1.75
C THR A 50 0.56 16.59 1.87
N SER A 51 1.35 17.33 1.08
CA SER A 51 1.35 18.79 1.13
C SER A 51 -0.05 19.35 0.83
N GLY A 52 -0.44 20.42 1.51
CA GLY A 52 -1.77 21.02 1.35
C GLY A 52 -2.90 20.29 2.07
N LEU A 53 -2.64 19.18 2.77
CA LEU A 53 -3.58 18.69 3.78
C LEU A 53 -3.49 19.56 5.02
N ASN A 54 -4.64 20.01 5.54
CA ASN A 54 -4.70 20.61 6.86
C ASN A 54 -4.60 19.54 7.96
N ARG A 55 -4.48 19.98 9.22
CA ARG A 55 -4.31 19.07 10.38
C ARG A 55 -5.45 18.04 10.50
N CYS A 56 -6.68 18.44 10.22
CA CYS A 56 -7.86 17.58 10.36
C CYS A 56 -7.92 16.53 9.26
N GLN A 57 -7.67 16.96 8.01
CA GLN A 57 -7.57 16.07 6.87
C GLN A 57 -6.44 15.04 7.04
N MET A 58 -5.29 15.48 7.55
CA MET A 58 -4.18 14.58 7.90
C MET A 58 -4.58 13.60 9.01
N SER A 59 -5.27 14.07 10.06
CA SER A 59 -5.73 13.20 11.15
C SER A 59 -6.73 12.15 10.66
N TYR A 60 -7.65 12.53 9.77
CA TYR A 60 -8.60 11.62 9.15
C TYR A 60 -7.88 10.55 8.33
N LEU A 61 -6.99 10.98 7.43
CA LEU A 61 -6.16 10.07 6.63
C LEU A 61 -5.40 9.08 7.51
N MET A 62 -4.70 9.56 8.54
CA MET A 62 -3.92 8.69 9.42
C MET A 62 -4.77 7.69 10.20
N ASN A 63 -6.00 8.06 10.58
CA ASN A 63 -6.92 7.14 11.25
C ASN A 63 -7.40 6.03 10.31
N ASP A 64 -7.74 6.40 9.07
CA ASP A 64 -8.18 5.44 8.06
C ASP A 64 -7.05 4.48 7.66
N LEU A 65 -5.86 5.00 7.35
CA LEU A 65 -4.69 4.18 7.04
C LEU A 65 -4.32 3.25 8.19
N GLY A 66 -4.34 3.76 9.44
CA GLY A 66 -4.03 2.99 10.64
C GLY A 66 -5.03 1.85 10.91
N SER A 67 -6.25 1.96 10.40
CA SER A 67 -7.27 0.91 10.51
C SER A 67 -7.24 -0.06 9.33
N TRP A 68 -6.88 0.43 8.14
CA TRP A 68 -6.94 -0.32 6.89
C TRP A 68 -5.73 -1.24 6.65
N LEU A 69 -4.52 -0.72 6.90
CA LEU A 69 -3.28 -1.31 6.40
C LEU A 69 -2.62 -2.36 7.31
N PRO A 70 -2.59 -2.22 8.65
CA PRO A 70 -1.93 -3.20 9.50
C PRO A 70 -2.48 -4.62 9.35
N GLY A 71 -1.59 -5.61 9.38
CA GLY A 71 -1.91 -7.03 9.23
C GLY A 71 -2.13 -7.50 7.78
N LYS A 72 -1.93 -6.63 6.78
CA LYS A 72 -2.00 -7.01 5.36
C LYS A 72 -0.65 -7.50 4.87
N ASP A 73 -0.67 -8.59 4.12
CA ASP A 73 0.51 -9.11 3.43
C ASP A 73 0.78 -8.31 2.15
N VAL A 74 2.06 -8.03 1.91
CA VAL A 74 2.51 -7.14 0.86
C VAL A 74 3.81 -7.61 0.21
N LEU A 75 4.00 -7.14 -1.01
CA LEU A 75 5.20 -7.22 -1.80
C LEU A 75 5.78 -5.82 -1.97
N VAL A 76 7.09 -5.69 -1.84
CA VAL A 76 7.81 -4.41 -1.92
C VAL A 76 8.75 -4.42 -3.11
N GLN A 77 8.66 -3.39 -3.95
CA GLN A 77 9.56 -3.14 -5.08
C GLN A 77 10.08 -1.70 -4.96
N GLY A 78 11.33 -1.55 -4.54
CA GLY A 78 11.91 -0.28 -4.11
C GLY A 78 11.09 0.33 -2.98
N ASN A 79 10.57 1.53 -3.24
CA ASN A 79 9.73 2.30 -2.32
C ASN A 79 8.22 2.16 -2.61
N TYR A 80 7.84 1.22 -3.48
CA TYR A 80 6.44 0.93 -3.80
C TYR A 80 6.00 -0.36 -3.11
N VAL A 81 4.84 -0.29 -2.46
CA VAL A 81 4.25 -1.42 -1.73
C VAL A 81 2.98 -1.87 -2.43
N TYR A 82 2.79 -3.16 -2.59
CA TYR A 82 1.65 -3.76 -3.28
C TYR A 82 1.03 -4.83 -2.39
N PHE A 83 -0.29 -4.96 -2.38
CA PHE A 83 -0.94 -6.07 -1.68
C PHE A 83 -0.58 -7.41 -2.32
N ASP A 84 -0.20 -8.37 -1.48
CA ASP A 84 -0.09 -9.78 -1.87
C ASP A 84 -1.49 -10.40 -1.83
N LEU A 85 -1.95 -10.86 -2.99
CA LEU A 85 -3.25 -11.49 -3.19
C LEU A 85 -3.10 -13.01 -3.34
N VAL A 86 -2.24 -13.63 -2.52
CA VAL A 86 -2.08 -15.08 -2.39
C VAL A 86 -1.68 -15.72 -3.73
N GLY A 87 -0.50 -15.34 -4.22
CA GLY A 87 0.06 -15.85 -5.49
C GLY A 87 -0.16 -14.93 -6.70
N SER A 88 -0.68 -13.73 -6.46
CA SER A 88 -0.68 -12.59 -7.38
C SER A 88 -0.48 -11.32 -6.56
N TYR A 89 -0.28 -10.20 -7.23
CA TYR A 89 -0.24 -8.89 -6.58
C TYR A 89 -1.28 -7.96 -7.16
N ASN A 90 -1.66 -6.93 -6.41
CA ASN A 90 -2.43 -5.82 -6.96
C ASN A 90 -1.53 -4.97 -7.85
N SER A 91 -1.91 -4.71 -9.11
CA SER A 91 -1.10 -3.87 -10.01
C SER A 91 -1.07 -2.40 -9.59
N VAL A 92 -2.00 -1.96 -8.73
CA VAL A 92 -2.02 -0.63 -8.15
C VAL A 92 -1.32 -0.68 -6.80
N SER A 93 -0.31 0.16 -6.63
CA SER A 93 0.43 0.25 -5.38
C SER A 93 -0.43 0.85 -4.26
N ILE A 94 -0.10 0.52 -3.02
CA ILE A 94 -0.64 1.17 -1.82
C ILE A 94 -0.30 2.67 -1.87
N ASN A 95 0.88 3.03 -2.39
CA ASN A 95 1.29 4.42 -2.62
C ASN A 95 0.26 5.18 -3.47
N GLU A 96 -0.12 4.62 -4.62
CA GLU A 96 -1.11 5.22 -5.52
C GLU A 96 -2.50 5.30 -4.88
N GLN A 97 -2.89 4.29 -4.11
CA GLN A 97 -4.17 4.30 -3.39
C GLN A 97 -4.20 5.39 -2.32
N ILE A 98 -3.15 5.53 -1.51
CA ILE A 98 -3.02 6.61 -0.53
C ILE A 98 -3.05 7.97 -1.24
N GLN A 99 -2.31 8.11 -2.34
CA GLN A 99 -2.29 9.37 -3.08
C GLN A 99 -3.65 9.71 -3.70
N ASN A 100 -4.42 8.72 -4.16
CA ASN A 100 -5.80 8.91 -4.62
C ASN A 100 -6.69 9.38 -3.46
N GLU A 101 -6.58 8.75 -2.30
CA GLU A 101 -7.35 9.13 -1.12
C GLU A 101 -7.04 10.57 -0.68
N ILE A 102 -5.77 10.96 -0.68
CA ILE A 102 -5.37 12.36 -0.45
C ILE A 102 -6.07 13.32 -1.42
N ARG A 103 -6.20 12.96 -2.70
CA ARG A 103 -6.90 13.82 -3.68
C ARG A 103 -8.39 13.93 -3.36
N HIS A 104 -9.04 12.83 -2.98
CA HIS A 104 -10.45 12.86 -2.55
C HIS A 104 -10.66 13.68 -1.28
N ILE A 105 -9.81 13.49 -0.26
CA ILE A 105 -9.87 14.27 0.99
C ILE A 105 -9.73 15.76 0.72
N LYS A 106 -8.86 16.17 -0.21
CA LYS A 106 -8.67 17.57 -0.59
C LYS A 106 -9.89 18.18 -1.29
N THR A 107 -10.64 17.39 -2.06
CA THR A 107 -11.82 17.88 -2.79
C THR A 107 -13.09 17.82 -1.97
N ASP A 108 -13.27 16.77 -1.15
CA ASP A 108 -14.57 16.40 -0.61
C ASP A 108 -14.72 16.78 0.88
N LEU A 109 -13.61 16.90 1.62
CA LEU A 109 -13.61 17.16 3.07
C LEU A 109 -13.27 18.60 3.46
N VAL A 110 -13.43 19.56 2.55
CA VAL A 110 -13.16 20.99 2.83
C VAL A 110 -14.03 21.50 4.00
N ASP A 111 -15.27 21.01 4.15
CA ASP A 111 -16.22 21.48 5.18
C ASP A 111 -16.42 20.52 6.36
N TYR A 112 -16.20 19.21 6.21
CA TYR A 112 -16.58 18.21 7.22
C TYR A 112 -15.66 18.20 8.46
N CYS A 113 -14.45 18.73 8.32
CA CYS A 113 -13.41 18.70 9.35
C CYS A 113 -13.59 19.75 10.47
N CYS A 114 -14.44 20.77 10.28
CA CYS A 114 -14.66 21.82 11.29
C CYS A 114 -15.27 21.26 12.59
N THR A 115 -16.11 20.22 12.53
CA THR A 115 -16.83 19.72 13.71
C THR A 115 -16.06 18.67 14.51
N PHE A 116 -15.13 17.92 13.89
CA PHE A 116 -14.43 16.81 14.54
C PHE A 116 -13.16 17.26 15.26
N CYS A 117 -12.51 18.33 14.78
CA CYS A 117 -11.28 18.86 15.35
C CYS A 117 -11.46 19.79 16.55
N GLU A 118 -12.65 20.36 16.77
CA GLU A 118 -12.90 21.28 17.89
C GLU A 118 -13.16 20.57 19.23
N ARG A 119 -13.19 19.23 19.25
CA ARG A 119 -13.42 18.44 20.47
C ARG A 119 -12.14 17.95 21.17
N TYR A 120 -10.96 18.33 20.66
CA TYR A 120 -9.65 17.98 21.24
C TYR A 120 -8.69 19.17 21.27
#